data_AF-A0A3C0QNT7-F1
#
_entry.id   AF-A0A3C0QNT7-F1
#
_cell.length_a   1.000
_cell.length_b   1.000
_cell.length_c   1.000
_cell.angle_alpha   90.00
_cell.angle_beta   90.00
_cell.angle_gamma   90.00
#
_symmetry.space_group_name_H-M   'P 1'
#
loop_
_entity.id
_entity.type
_entity.pdbx_description
1 polymer ?
#
loop_
_entity_poly.entity_id
_entity_poly.type
_entity_poly.pdbx_seq_one_letter_code
_entity_poly.pdbx_strand_id
1 'polypeptide(L)'
;MKKKLEDNSLLKEIKDRCISEIEDAGPLICYILQKNAEPMDSEVLYDIAVTGGLINYFAYQDAVDTLLKSGTIREIPDGEALRYTIADAGADIAEKFMQMSEKSYRDEVMNLSRETSKNIRYQKDVEVVCEPLHSGCYLHIMLNDNTLKLLDLTLFTPDEAQANQLAEQIKENPSALYHDVIQAVMNFYSRPETPEN
;
A
#
# COMPACT_ATOMS: atom_id res chain seq x y z
N MET A 1 -21.14 -19.12 0.13
CA MET A 1 -21.76 -18.85 -1.19
C MET A 1 -22.13 -17.38 -1.39
N LYS A 2 -22.65 -16.65 -0.39
CA LYS A 2 -22.98 -15.20 -0.53
C LYS A 2 -21.76 -14.30 -0.84
N LYS A 3 -20.66 -14.43 -0.09
CA LYS A 3 -19.44 -13.62 -0.28
C LYS A 3 -18.83 -13.72 -1.69
N LYS A 4 -18.81 -14.93 -2.28
CA LYS A 4 -18.30 -15.19 -3.63
C LYS A 4 -19.22 -14.67 -4.76
N LEU A 5 -20.49 -14.41 -4.45
CA LEU A 5 -21.47 -13.85 -5.37
C LEU A 5 -21.46 -12.31 -5.32
N GLU A 6 -21.25 -11.73 -4.12
CA GLU A 6 -21.02 -10.30 -3.92
C GLU A 6 -19.70 -9.85 -4.57
N ASP A 7 -18.59 -10.57 -4.36
CA ASP A 7 -17.31 -10.28 -5.02
C ASP A 7 -17.45 -10.30 -6.55
N ASN A 8 -18.20 -11.25 -7.12
CA ASN A 8 -18.40 -11.34 -8.58
C ASN A 8 -19.32 -10.25 -9.14
N SER A 9 -20.26 -9.74 -8.33
CA SER A 9 -21.15 -8.64 -8.72
C SER A 9 -20.41 -7.31 -8.68
N LEU A 10 -19.62 -7.07 -7.63
CA LEU A 10 -18.74 -5.91 -7.48
C LEU A 10 -17.68 -5.87 -8.59
N LEU A 11 -17.00 -6.99 -8.84
CA LEU A 11 -16.02 -7.09 -9.92
C LEU A 11 -16.63 -6.81 -11.30
N LYS A 12 -17.92 -7.16 -11.50
CA LYS A 12 -18.63 -6.90 -12.75
C LYS A 12 -19.05 -5.43 -12.88
N GLU A 13 -19.54 -4.82 -11.81
CA GLU A 13 -19.88 -3.38 -11.77
C GLU A 13 -18.64 -2.48 -11.94
N ILE A 14 -17.49 -2.87 -11.35
CA ILE A 14 -16.21 -2.18 -11.56
C ILE A 14 -15.77 -2.31 -13.03
N LYS A 15 -15.94 -3.50 -13.63
CA LYS A 15 -15.58 -3.73 -15.04
C LYS A 15 -16.44 -2.94 -16.03
N ASP A 16 -17.73 -2.78 -15.73
CA ASP A 16 -18.66 -1.97 -16.54
C ASP A 16 -18.39 -0.46 -16.42
N ARG A 17 -17.58 -0.04 -15.44
CA ARG A 17 -17.16 1.35 -15.19
C ARG A 17 -15.68 1.60 -15.46
N CYS A 18 -14.98 0.59 -15.99
CA CYS A 18 -13.56 0.65 -16.27
C CYS A 18 -13.30 1.59 -17.44
N ILE A 19 -12.56 2.66 -17.18
CA ILE A 19 -12.18 3.62 -18.21
C ILE A 19 -11.21 2.95 -19.18
N SER A 20 -11.60 2.92 -20.44
CA SER A 20 -10.80 2.34 -21.52
C SER A 20 -10.32 3.34 -22.55
N GLU A 21 -10.84 4.57 -22.50
CA GLU A 21 -10.47 5.66 -23.39
C GLU A 21 -9.52 6.62 -22.68
N ILE A 22 -8.50 7.08 -23.41
CA ILE A 22 -7.47 8.00 -22.90
C ILE A 22 -8.09 9.33 -22.43
N GLU A 23 -9.11 9.81 -23.14
CA GLU A 23 -9.77 11.10 -22.89
C GLU A 23 -10.38 11.18 -21.49
N ASP A 24 -10.84 10.04 -20.97
CA ASP A 24 -11.46 9.92 -19.64
C ASP A 24 -10.43 9.55 -18.56
N ALA A 25 -9.35 8.86 -18.93
CA ALA A 25 -8.31 8.42 -18.00
C ALA A 25 -7.49 9.58 -17.44
N GLY A 26 -7.14 10.55 -18.28
CA GLY A 26 -6.34 11.71 -17.89
C GLY A 26 -6.96 12.54 -16.75
N PRO A 27 -8.25 12.94 -16.85
CA PRO A 27 -8.96 13.64 -15.79
C PRO A 27 -9.02 12.88 -14.46
N LEU A 28 -9.22 11.55 -14.50
CA LEU A 28 -9.22 10.73 -13.29
C LEU A 28 -7.83 10.68 -12.63
N ILE A 29 -6.76 10.49 -13.40
CA ILE A 29 -5.38 10.51 -12.88
C ILE A 29 -5.08 11.86 -12.22
N CYS A 30 -5.45 12.96 -12.88
CA CYS A 30 -5.31 14.30 -12.31
C CYS A 30 -6.11 14.45 -11.02
N TYR A 31 -7.33 13.93 -10.96
CA TYR A 31 -8.15 13.97 -9.75
C TYR A 31 -7.52 13.20 -8.59
N ILE A 32 -7.01 11.98 -8.83
CA ILE A 32 -6.32 11.18 -7.82
C ILE A 32 -5.11 11.95 -7.28
N LEU A 33 -4.27 12.50 -8.16
CA LEU A 33 -3.10 13.28 -7.76
C LEU A 33 -3.48 14.57 -7.02
N GLN A 34 -4.53 15.29 -7.46
CA GLN A 34 -4.96 16.53 -6.81
C GLN A 34 -5.51 16.29 -5.39
N LYS A 35 -6.21 15.18 -5.16
CA LYS A 35 -6.79 14.88 -3.85
C LYS A 35 -5.78 14.35 -2.83
N ASN A 36 -4.57 14.03 -3.29
CA ASN A 36 -3.47 13.66 -2.43
C ASN A 36 -2.51 14.85 -2.30
N ALA A 37 -2.23 15.27 -1.07
CA ALA A 37 -1.49 16.51 -0.80
C ALA A 37 0.03 16.40 -1.09
N GLU A 38 0.53 15.19 -1.28
CA GLU A 38 1.95 14.90 -1.48
C GLU A 38 2.18 14.21 -2.83
N PRO A 39 3.39 14.34 -3.42
CA PRO A 39 3.76 13.58 -4.60
C PRO A 39 3.50 12.09 -4.40
N MET A 40 2.79 11.46 -5.33
CA MET A 40 2.40 10.06 -5.22
C MET A 40 3.44 9.19 -5.91
N ASP A 41 3.85 8.10 -5.28
CA ASP A 41 4.70 7.11 -5.93
C ASP A 41 3.98 6.50 -7.15
N SER A 42 4.71 6.33 -8.25
CA SER A 42 4.19 5.84 -9.51
C SER A 42 3.52 4.47 -9.40
N GLU A 43 4.03 3.57 -8.55
CA GLU A 43 3.44 2.25 -8.30
C GLU A 43 2.13 2.38 -7.54
N VAL A 44 2.05 3.33 -6.62
CA VAL A 44 0.84 3.60 -5.82
C VAL A 44 -0.26 4.17 -6.69
N LEU A 45 0.08 5.09 -7.60
CA LEU A 45 -0.88 5.60 -8.58
C LEU A 45 -1.39 4.48 -9.48
N TYR A 46 -0.49 3.60 -9.94
CA TYR A 46 -0.83 2.43 -10.74
C TYR A 46 -1.78 1.48 -9.98
N ASP A 47 -1.51 1.22 -8.71
CA ASP A 47 -2.36 0.34 -7.90
C ASP A 47 -3.76 0.90 -7.68
N ILE A 48 -3.88 2.22 -7.49
CA ILE A 48 -5.19 2.86 -7.38
C ILE A 48 -5.94 2.79 -8.72
N ALA A 49 -5.28 3.16 -9.81
CA ALA A 49 -5.92 3.32 -11.11
C ALA A 49 -6.19 1.98 -11.82
N VAL A 50 -5.16 1.13 -11.94
CA VAL A 50 -5.20 -0.09 -12.74
C VAL A 50 -5.56 -1.30 -11.89
N THR A 51 -4.83 -1.54 -10.80
CA THR A 51 -5.12 -2.67 -9.90
C THR A 51 -6.50 -2.53 -9.24
N GLY A 52 -6.89 -1.30 -8.89
CA GLY A 52 -8.24 -0.94 -8.42
C GLY A 52 -9.34 -1.04 -9.48
N GLY A 53 -9.01 -1.31 -10.74
CA GLY A 53 -9.97 -1.54 -11.83
C GLY A 53 -10.62 -0.28 -12.41
N LEU A 54 -10.17 0.92 -12.02
CA LEU A 54 -10.74 2.18 -12.48
C LEU A 54 -10.40 2.49 -13.94
N ILE A 55 -9.17 2.18 -14.35
CA ILE A 55 -8.63 2.43 -15.69
C ILE A 55 -7.96 1.14 -16.17
N ASN A 56 -8.15 0.79 -17.43
CA ASN A 56 -7.41 -0.33 -18.00
C ASN A 56 -5.92 0.04 -18.20
N TYR A 57 -5.05 -0.97 -18.31
CA TYR A 57 -3.61 -0.77 -18.43
C TYR A 57 -3.20 0.13 -19.61
N PHE A 58 -3.80 -0.06 -20.79
CA PHE A 58 -3.41 0.68 -22.00
C PHE A 58 -3.80 2.16 -21.90
N ALA A 59 -5.03 2.44 -21.50
CA ALA A 59 -5.53 3.79 -21.29
C ALA A 59 -4.73 4.51 -20.20
N TYR A 60 -4.33 3.80 -19.14
CA TYR A 60 -3.46 4.35 -18.10
C TYR A 60 -2.09 4.76 -18.67
N GLN A 61 -1.40 3.86 -19.38
CA GLN A 61 -0.08 4.15 -19.94
C GLN A 61 -0.13 5.35 -20.88
N ASP A 62 -1.05 5.34 -21.84
CA ASP A 62 -1.18 6.42 -22.82
C ASP A 62 -1.57 7.75 -22.17
N ALA A 63 -2.43 7.72 -21.14
CA ALA A 63 -2.81 8.93 -20.41
C ALA A 63 -1.64 9.50 -19.60
N VAL A 64 -0.91 8.68 -18.83
CA VAL A 64 0.28 9.14 -18.07
C VAL A 64 1.30 9.75 -19.02
N ASP A 65 1.62 9.07 -20.13
CA ASP A 65 2.55 9.56 -21.15
C ASP A 65 2.12 10.92 -21.71
N THR A 66 0.83 11.06 -22.01
CA THR A 66 0.26 12.30 -22.55
C THR A 66 0.33 13.43 -21.52
N LEU A 67 -0.06 13.15 -20.28
CA LEU A 67 -0.06 14.13 -19.19
C LEU A 67 1.36 14.61 -18.83
N LEU A 68 2.36 13.74 -18.93
CA LEU A 68 3.77 14.09 -18.74
C LEU A 68 4.26 14.98 -19.89
N LYS A 69 4.01 14.57 -21.14
CA LYS A 69 4.41 15.34 -22.34
C LYS A 69 3.77 16.72 -22.39
N SER A 70 2.53 16.86 -21.92
CA SER A 70 1.83 18.15 -21.83
C SER A 70 2.22 18.98 -20.60
N GLY A 71 2.98 18.42 -19.65
CA GLY A 71 3.32 19.08 -18.38
C GLY A 71 2.14 19.25 -17.43
N THR A 72 1.07 18.47 -17.62
CA THR A 72 -0.12 18.45 -16.76
C THR A 72 0.17 17.77 -15.43
N ILE A 73 1.01 16.74 -15.46
CA ILE A 73 1.63 16.15 -14.28
C ILE A 73 3.15 16.25 -14.43
N ARG A 74 3.88 16.14 -13.32
CA ARG A 74 5.34 16.20 -13.30
C ARG A 74 5.90 15.04 -12.51
N GLU A 75 7.05 14.58 -12.97
CA GLU A 75 7.91 13.67 -12.22
C GLU A 75 8.72 14.46 -11.19
N ILE A 76 8.77 13.91 -9.97
CA ILE A 76 9.66 14.35 -8.91
C ILE A 76 10.60 13.17 -8.63
N PRO A 77 11.91 13.32 -8.90
CA PRO A 77 12.90 12.34 -8.50
C PRO A 77 12.94 12.23 -6.97
N ASP A 78 12.80 11.02 -6.43
CA ASP A 78 12.96 10.72 -5.00
C ASP A 78 13.91 9.54 -4.83
N GLY A 79 15.21 9.79 -4.98
CA GLY A 79 16.23 8.74 -5.02
C GLY A 79 16.09 7.87 -6.28
N GLU A 80 15.86 6.56 -6.09
CA GLU A 80 15.56 5.61 -7.17
C GLU A 80 14.05 5.52 -7.48
N ALA A 81 13.20 6.11 -6.63
CA ALA A 81 11.75 6.04 -6.79
C ALA A 81 11.22 7.18 -7.68
N LEU A 82 10.24 6.84 -8.52
CA LEU A 82 9.53 7.78 -9.38
C LEU A 82 8.24 8.23 -8.71
N ARG A 83 8.09 9.55 -8.52
CA ARG A 83 6.86 10.13 -7.94
C ARG A 83 6.23 11.11 -8.91
N TYR A 84 4.91 11.14 -8.96
CA TYR A 84 4.12 12.06 -9.74
C TYR A 84 3.45 13.11 -8.86
N THR A 85 3.40 14.34 -9.36
CA THR A 85 2.59 15.41 -8.79
C THR A 85 1.81 16.14 -9.87
N ILE A 86 0.71 16.77 -9.49
CA ILE A 86 -0.09 17.57 -10.39
C ILE A 86 0.55 18.95 -10.60
N ALA A 87 0.57 19.44 -11.84
CA ALA A 87 0.93 20.82 -12.15
C ALA A 87 -0.33 21.72 -12.15
N ASP A 88 -0.15 23.04 -12.21
CA ASP A 88 -1.27 24.00 -12.25
C ASP A 88 -2.26 23.68 -13.39
N ALA A 89 -1.76 23.30 -14.56
CA ALA A 89 -2.58 22.91 -15.72
C ALA A 89 -3.43 21.64 -15.48
N GLY A 90 -3.00 20.76 -14.57
CA GLY A 90 -3.76 19.57 -14.19
C GLY A 90 -4.92 19.85 -13.27
N ALA A 91 -4.89 20.95 -12.50
CA ALA A 91 -5.97 21.29 -11.58
C ALA A 91 -7.30 21.51 -12.31
N ASP A 92 -7.28 22.17 -13.46
CA ASP A 92 -8.46 22.40 -14.31
C ASP A 92 -8.99 21.08 -14.90
N ILE A 93 -8.11 20.13 -15.20
CA ILE A 93 -8.48 18.82 -15.74
C ILE A 93 -9.09 17.94 -14.64
N ALA A 94 -8.53 17.97 -13.43
CA ALA A 94 -9.12 17.33 -12.26
C ALA A 94 -10.52 17.87 -11.92
N GLU A 95 -10.73 19.17 -12.10
CA GLU A 95 -12.04 19.80 -11.87
C GLU A 95 -13.09 19.32 -12.88
N LYS A 96 -12.70 19.11 -14.16
CA LYS A 96 -13.59 18.50 -15.16
C LYS A 96 -14.07 17.12 -14.72
N PHE A 97 -13.16 16.28 -14.20
CA PHE A 97 -13.53 14.98 -13.63
C PHE A 97 -14.54 15.14 -12.49
N MET A 98 -14.35 16.13 -11.62
CA MET A 98 -15.27 16.38 -10.50
C MET A 98 -16.68 16.74 -10.97
N GLN A 99 -16.80 17.50 -12.06
CA GLN A 99 -18.07 17.96 -12.63
C GLN A 99 -18.80 16.87 -13.42
N MET A 100 -18.06 16.03 -14.17
CA MET A 100 -18.65 14.97 -14.99
C MET A 100 -18.99 13.69 -14.22
N SER A 101 -18.28 13.42 -13.12
CA SER A 101 -18.47 12.19 -12.35
C SER A 101 -19.66 12.28 -11.40
N GLU A 102 -20.25 11.14 -11.08
CA GLU A 102 -21.21 11.04 -9.98
C GLU A 102 -20.47 11.02 -8.63
N LYS A 103 -21.15 11.50 -7.58
CA LYS A 103 -20.57 11.52 -6.23
C LYS A 103 -20.17 10.11 -5.76
N SER A 104 -21.01 9.11 -6.03
CA SER A 104 -20.75 7.70 -5.72
C SER A 104 -19.41 7.22 -6.29
N TYR A 105 -19.10 7.59 -7.54
CA TYR A 105 -17.84 7.23 -8.18
C TYR A 105 -16.64 7.91 -7.53
N ARG A 106 -16.76 9.20 -7.21
CA ARG A 106 -15.69 9.92 -6.51
C ARG A 106 -15.41 9.33 -5.13
N ASP A 107 -16.47 8.97 -4.39
CA ASP A 107 -16.34 8.36 -3.08
C ASP A 107 -15.61 7.01 -3.18
N GLU A 108 -15.88 6.21 -4.21
CA GLU A 108 -15.19 4.96 -4.52
C GLU A 108 -13.70 5.16 -4.84
N VAL A 109 -13.36 6.09 -5.74
CA VAL A 109 -11.96 6.45 -6.05
C VAL A 109 -11.20 6.84 -4.79
N MET A 110 -11.82 7.66 -3.93
CA MET A 110 -11.21 8.08 -2.67
C MET A 110 -11.09 6.95 -1.65
N ASN A 111 -12.00 5.98 -1.66
CA ASN A 111 -11.90 4.79 -0.82
C ASN A 111 -10.72 3.91 -1.25
N LEU A 112 -10.60 3.63 -2.55
CA LEU A 112 -9.46 2.89 -3.12
C LEU A 112 -8.14 3.57 -2.75
N SER A 113 -8.04 4.88 -2.96
CA SER A 113 -6.84 5.64 -2.61
C SER A 113 -6.46 5.50 -1.12
N ARG A 114 -7.45 5.54 -0.21
CA ARG A 114 -7.22 5.34 1.23
C ARG A 114 -6.80 3.91 1.57
N GLU A 115 -7.41 2.91 0.94
CA GLU A 115 -7.09 1.50 1.16
C GLU A 115 -5.68 1.16 0.66
N THR A 116 -5.33 1.57 -0.55
CA THR A 116 -3.99 1.39 -1.12
C THR A 116 -2.93 2.05 -0.22
N SER A 117 -3.17 3.29 0.22
CA SER A 117 -2.25 3.99 1.12
C SER A 117 -2.07 3.28 2.46
N LYS A 118 -3.14 2.72 3.03
CA LYS A 118 -3.05 1.91 4.26
C LYS A 118 -2.23 0.64 4.04
N ASN A 119 -2.42 -0.05 2.91
CA ASN A 119 -1.69 -1.27 2.59
C ASN A 119 -0.19 -1.00 2.42
N ILE A 120 0.18 0.09 1.75
CA ILE A 120 1.58 0.49 1.60
C ILE A 120 2.20 0.85 2.94
N ARG A 121 1.49 1.62 3.79
CA ARG A 121 1.95 1.90 5.15
C ARG A 121 2.15 0.60 5.93
N TYR A 122 1.20 -0.31 5.87
CA TYR A 122 1.30 -1.61 6.52
C TYR A 122 2.53 -2.41 6.06
N GLN A 123 2.81 -2.44 4.76
CA GLN A 123 3.99 -3.11 4.21
C GLN A 123 5.31 -2.45 4.64
N LYS A 124 5.34 -1.11 4.79
CA LYS A 124 6.51 -0.37 5.31
C LYS A 124 6.68 -0.51 6.82
N ASP A 125 5.56 -0.62 7.54
CA ASP A 125 5.51 -0.75 8.99
C ASP A 125 5.87 -2.18 9.45
N VAL A 126 5.83 -3.17 8.55
CA VAL A 126 6.09 -4.58 8.88
C VAL A 126 7.00 -5.23 7.84
N GLU A 127 8.27 -5.34 8.17
CA GLU A 127 9.26 -6.04 7.34
C GLU A 127 9.60 -7.40 7.98
N VAL A 128 9.44 -8.47 7.22
CA VAL A 128 9.85 -9.81 7.64
C VAL A 128 10.60 -10.51 6.51
N VAL A 129 11.89 -10.79 6.74
CA VAL A 129 12.83 -11.33 5.76
C VAL A 129 13.47 -12.61 6.29
N CYS A 130 13.52 -13.64 5.45
CA CYS A 130 14.19 -14.90 5.74
C CYS A 130 15.57 -14.90 5.05
N GLU A 131 16.63 -15.07 5.84
CA GLU A 131 18.01 -15.28 5.38
C GLU A 131 18.35 -16.78 5.48
N PRO A 132 18.46 -17.51 4.35
CA PRO A 132 18.81 -18.93 4.37
C PRO A 132 20.27 -19.17 4.80
N LEU A 133 20.49 -20.20 5.62
CA LEU A 133 21.82 -20.66 6.03
C LEU A 133 22.12 -22.05 5.46
N HIS A 134 23.35 -22.52 5.66
CA HIS A 134 23.70 -23.91 5.35
C HIS A 134 22.86 -24.93 6.14
N SER A 135 22.45 -24.57 7.36
CA SER A 135 21.53 -25.34 8.18
C SER A 135 20.61 -24.39 8.94
N GLY A 136 19.34 -24.36 8.55
CA GLY A 136 18.33 -23.44 9.09
C GLY A 136 18.31 -22.07 8.40
N CYS A 137 17.64 -21.11 9.03
CA CYS A 137 17.49 -19.75 8.52
C CYS A 137 17.50 -18.73 9.67
N TYR A 138 17.84 -17.49 9.38
CA TYR A 138 17.51 -16.36 10.24
C TYR A 138 16.25 -15.67 9.73
N LEU A 139 15.31 -15.41 10.64
CA LEU A 139 14.12 -14.62 10.39
C LEU A 139 14.32 -13.24 11.02
N HIS A 140 14.46 -12.22 10.19
CA HIS A 140 14.55 -10.83 10.59
C HIS A 140 13.14 -10.22 10.58
N ILE A 141 12.77 -9.57 11.67
CA ILE A 141 11.46 -8.94 11.86
C ILE A 141 11.67 -7.50 12.31
N MET A 142 11.14 -6.55 11.55
CA MET A 142 11.14 -5.14 11.87
C MET A 142 9.70 -4.63 11.90
N LEU A 143 9.30 -4.06 13.04
CA LEU A 143 8.03 -3.36 13.18
C LEU A 143 8.30 -1.88 13.38
N ASN A 144 7.73 -1.05 12.52
CA ASN A 144 7.83 0.40 12.55
C ASN A 144 6.46 1.03 12.80
N ASP A 145 6.45 2.21 13.41
CA ASP A 145 5.29 3.11 13.46
C ASP A 145 5.77 4.51 13.08
N ASN A 146 5.49 4.89 11.83
CA ASN A 146 5.95 6.12 11.21
C ASN A 146 7.49 6.26 11.27
N THR A 147 8.03 7.09 12.17
CA THR A 147 9.49 7.30 12.33
C THR A 147 10.10 6.48 13.47
N LEU A 148 9.28 5.76 14.23
CA LEU A 148 9.74 4.96 15.37
C LEU A 148 9.92 3.51 14.94
N LYS A 149 11.10 2.95 15.24
CA LYS A 149 11.30 1.49 15.19
C LYS A 149 10.79 0.90 16.50
N LEU A 150 9.64 0.22 16.45
CA LEU A 150 8.99 -0.38 17.61
C LEU A 150 9.65 -1.70 18.02
N LEU A 151 10.04 -2.52 17.04
CA LEU A 151 10.65 -3.83 17.26
C LEU A 151 11.70 -4.12 16.18
N ASP A 152 12.85 -4.64 16.60
CA ASP A 152 13.90 -5.19 15.73
C ASP A 152 14.35 -6.53 16.34
N LEU A 153 14.00 -7.64 15.68
CA LEU A 153 14.19 -8.99 16.20
C LEU A 153 14.81 -9.88 15.13
N THR A 154 15.77 -10.70 15.52
CA THR A 154 16.30 -11.78 14.68
C THR A 154 16.14 -13.11 15.40
N LEU A 155 15.51 -14.08 14.75
CA LEU A 155 15.25 -15.41 15.28
C LEU A 155 15.88 -16.48 14.39
N PHE A 156 16.51 -17.49 14.98
CA PHE A 156 16.92 -18.68 14.23
C PHE A 156 15.74 -19.65 14.08
N THR A 157 15.54 -20.18 12.88
CA THR A 157 14.61 -21.29 12.62
C THR A 157 15.37 -22.52 12.10
N PRO A 158 15.02 -23.73 12.56
CA PRO A 158 15.55 -25.00 12.07
C PRO A 158 15.42 -25.24 10.56
N ASP A 159 14.35 -24.74 9.95
CA ASP A 159 14.08 -24.86 8.52
C ASP A 159 13.27 -23.67 7.96
N GLU A 160 13.21 -23.62 6.63
CA GLU A 160 12.53 -22.57 5.87
C GLU A 160 11.00 -22.63 6.01
N ALA A 161 10.43 -23.83 6.18
CA ALA A 161 8.99 -23.99 6.34
C ALA A 161 8.51 -23.32 7.65
N GLN A 162 9.27 -23.48 8.73
CA GLN A 162 8.99 -22.84 10.00
C GLN A 162 9.21 -21.31 9.94
N ALA A 163 10.25 -20.84 9.23
CA ALA A 163 10.46 -19.42 8.99
C ALA A 163 9.27 -18.79 8.24
N ASN A 164 8.82 -19.42 7.15
CA ASN A 164 7.71 -18.94 6.34
C ASN A 164 6.39 -18.92 7.12
N GLN A 165 6.11 -19.97 7.90
CA GLN A 165 4.92 -20.02 8.74
C GLN A 165 4.91 -18.87 9.78
N LEU A 166 6.03 -18.63 10.45
CA LEU A 166 6.16 -17.51 11.39
C LEU A 166 6.02 -16.16 10.68
N ALA A 167 6.63 -16.02 9.50
CA ALA A 167 6.53 -14.79 8.72
C ALA A 167 5.09 -14.46 8.33
N GLU A 168 4.31 -15.45 7.88
CA GLU A 168 2.88 -15.29 7.56
C GLU A 168 2.08 -14.85 8.78
N GLN A 169 2.24 -15.53 9.92
CA GLN A 169 1.52 -15.19 11.16
C GLN A 169 1.84 -13.77 11.66
N ILE A 170 3.10 -13.36 11.58
CA ILE A 170 3.53 -12.01 11.97
C ILE A 170 2.96 -10.97 11.00
N LYS A 171 2.98 -11.25 9.69
CA LYS A 171 2.36 -10.39 8.66
C LYS A 171 0.84 -10.36 8.74
N GLU A 172 0.18 -11.32 9.39
CA GLU A 172 -1.26 -11.27 9.64
C GLU A 172 -1.60 -10.43 10.87
N ASN A 173 -0.77 -10.45 11.92
CA ASN A 173 -1.02 -9.73 13.18
C ASN A 173 0.26 -9.21 13.87
N PRO A 174 0.90 -8.17 13.33
CA PRO A 174 2.16 -7.61 13.84
C PRO A 174 1.99 -6.98 15.23
N SER A 175 0.82 -6.39 15.50
CA SER A 175 0.50 -5.77 16.79
C SER A 175 0.45 -6.80 17.92
N ALA A 176 0.00 -8.03 17.64
CA ALA A 176 0.02 -9.10 18.63
C ALA A 176 1.46 -9.50 18.99
N LEU A 177 2.36 -9.64 17.99
CA LEU A 177 3.77 -9.91 18.26
C LEU A 177 4.38 -8.82 19.16
N TYR A 178 4.19 -7.55 18.83
CA TYR A 178 4.72 -6.45 19.64
C TYR A 178 4.15 -6.48 21.07
N HIS A 179 2.83 -6.69 21.21
CA HIS A 179 2.18 -6.82 22.51
C HIS A 179 2.81 -7.94 23.34
N ASP A 180 2.96 -9.14 22.76
CA ASP A 180 3.48 -10.32 23.45
C ASP A 180 4.93 -10.13 23.87
N VAL A 181 5.77 -9.52 23.03
CA VAL A 181 7.16 -9.18 23.37
C VAL A 181 7.21 -8.20 24.54
N ILE A 182 6.42 -7.12 24.50
CA ILE A 182 6.37 -6.13 25.58
C ILE A 182 5.89 -6.78 26.90
N GLN A 183 4.86 -7.63 26.85
CA GLN A 183 4.40 -8.39 28.02
C GLN A 183 5.51 -9.28 28.58
N ALA A 184 6.22 -10.01 27.73
CA ALA A 184 7.34 -10.87 28.15
C ALA A 184 8.44 -10.06 28.84
N VAL A 185 8.81 -8.89 28.28
CA VAL A 185 9.82 -7.99 28.85
C VAL A 185 9.35 -7.41 30.20
N MET A 186 8.12 -6.91 30.30
CA MET A 186 7.59 -6.37 31.57
C MET A 186 7.52 -7.43 32.67
N ASN A 187 7.14 -8.66 32.31
CA ASN A 187 7.09 -9.78 33.24
C ASN A 187 8.49 -10.23 33.69
N PHE A 188 9.51 -10.08 32.84
CA PHE A 188 10.89 -10.37 33.21
C PHE A 188 11.36 -9.47 34.36
N TYR A 189 11.12 -8.16 34.27
CA TYR A 189 11.49 -7.21 35.33
C TYR A 189 10.69 -7.36 36.63
N SER A 190 9.54 -8.05 36.59
CA SER A 190 8.66 -8.24 37.74
C SER A 190 9.00 -9.50 38.56
N ARG A 191 10.01 -10.28 38.15
CA ARG A 191 10.44 -11.46 38.92
C ARG A 191 11.22 -11.00 40.17
N PRO A 192 10.82 -11.40 41.39
CA PRO A 192 11.60 -11.10 42.58
C PRO A 192 12.98 -11.75 42.46
N GLU A 193 14.04 -11.01 42.81
CA GLU A 193 15.38 -11.59 42.95
C GLU A 193 15.28 -12.80 43.90
N THR A 194 15.65 -13.98 43.40
CA THR A 194 15.81 -15.15 44.27
C THR A 194 16.86 -14.79 45.32
N PRO A 195 16.56 -14.88 46.63
CA PRO A 195 17.59 -14.70 47.65
C PRO A 195 18.69 -15.70 47.40
N GLU A 196 19.93 -15.22 47.22
CA GLU A 196 21.11 -16.08 47.21
C GLU A 196 21.15 -16.88 48.53
N ASN A 197 21.10 -18.20 48.41
CA ASN A 197 21.39 -19.14 49.51
C ASN A 197 22.73 -19.83 49.22
#